data_AF-A0A1D2M6Y7-F1
#
_entry.id   AF-A0A1D2M6Y7-F1
#
_cell.length_a   1.000
_cell.length_b   1.000
_cell.length_c   1.000
_cell.angle_alpha   90.00
_cell.angle_beta   90.00
_cell.angle_gamma   90.00
#
_symmetry.space_group_name_H-M   'P 1'
#
loop_
_entity.id
_entity.type
_entity.pdbx_description
1 polymer ?
#
loop_
_entity_poly.entity_id
_entity_poly.type
_entity_poly.pdbx_seq_one_letter_code
_entity_poly.pdbx_strand_id
1 'polypeptide(L)'
;MGALQIFLLFATGAALLILPTATGQEKSLGKLPTCAHNLQGEVFVKNEREIIIKGFHYDGGGPAAWFHAMRRGTTGGIYTSHDSYYYTLPDNHGSCGNVHGHSFQGEEITLTLPVSIKELETIGMLCYGFCHNFGYVNVPHDLDVPAAPADLPETKVCPRPSYQPPCTAAGGSRPTNEGGPNCGPVGAGPSGPLPDRSTPLLLEVLGVEVLLAAVLVEKEVVSGLETCCLVWSSW
;
A
#
# COMPACT_ATOMS: atom_id res chain seq x y z
N MET A 1 -50.74 -26.06 -64.20
CA MET A 1 -50.09 -24.73 -64.21
C MET A 1 -50.55 -24.06 -62.90
N GLY A 2 -49.82 -23.97 -61.81
CA GLY A 2 -48.38 -23.98 -61.54
C GLY A 2 -48.15 -22.85 -60.55
N ALA A 3 -47.73 -23.15 -59.32
CA ALA A 3 -47.05 -22.21 -58.40
C ALA A 3 -46.76 -22.92 -57.08
N LEU A 4 -45.61 -23.61 -57.02
CA LEU A 4 -45.01 -24.08 -55.78
C LEU A 4 -44.21 -22.91 -55.21
N GLN A 5 -44.73 -22.23 -54.18
CA GLN A 5 -43.98 -21.18 -53.48
C GLN A 5 -43.06 -21.82 -52.44
N ILE A 6 -41.75 -21.76 -52.70
CA ILE A 6 -40.69 -22.12 -51.77
C ILE A 6 -40.33 -20.87 -50.97
N PHE A 7 -40.73 -20.83 -49.69
CA PHE A 7 -40.25 -19.83 -48.75
C PHE A 7 -38.86 -20.23 -48.25
N LEU A 8 -37.82 -19.55 -48.77
CA LEU A 8 -36.45 -19.61 -48.25
C LEU A 8 -36.36 -18.78 -46.97
N LEU A 9 -36.22 -19.45 -45.83
CA LEU A 9 -35.88 -18.84 -44.55
C LEU A 9 -34.38 -18.53 -44.52
N PHE A 10 -34.00 -17.26 -44.65
CA PHE A 10 -32.66 -16.78 -44.35
C PHE A 10 -32.46 -16.76 -42.83
N ALA A 11 -31.85 -17.81 -42.28
CA ALA A 11 -31.33 -17.80 -40.93
C ALA A 11 -30.03 -16.98 -40.91
N THR A 12 -30.13 -15.68 -40.60
CA THR A 12 -28.96 -14.87 -40.27
C THR A 12 -28.44 -15.31 -38.91
N GLY A 13 -27.49 -16.24 -38.90
CA GLY A 13 -26.74 -16.59 -37.70
C GLY A 13 -25.91 -15.40 -37.25
N ALA A 14 -26.34 -14.72 -36.18
CA ALA A 14 -25.48 -13.80 -35.46
C ALA A 14 -24.38 -14.63 -34.79
N ALA A 15 -23.19 -14.62 -35.39
CA ALA A 15 -21.99 -15.19 -34.80
C ALA A 15 -21.64 -14.37 -33.55
N LEU A 16 -21.98 -14.90 -32.38
CA LEU A 16 -21.57 -14.36 -31.09
C LEU A 16 -20.04 -14.49 -31.01
N LEU A 17 -19.32 -13.39 -31.25
CA LEU A 17 -17.88 -13.30 -31.04
C LEU A 17 -17.61 -13.42 -29.54
N ILE A 18 -17.40 -14.65 -29.09
CA ILE A 18 -16.86 -14.91 -27.76
C ILE A 18 -15.39 -14.47 -27.81
N LEU A 19 -15.12 -13.23 -27.39
CA LEU A 19 -13.75 -12.79 -27.17
C LEU A 19 -13.19 -13.67 -26.03
N PRO A 20 -12.08 -14.39 -26.24
CA PRO A 20 -11.45 -15.11 -25.16
C PRO A 20 -11.00 -14.08 -24.13
N THR A 21 -11.64 -14.08 -22.96
CA THR A 21 -11.09 -13.42 -21.79
C THR A 21 -9.79 -14.13 -21.49
N ALA A 22 -8.66 -13.50 -21.81
CA ALA A 22 -7.35 -14.02 -21.46
C ALA A 22 -7.28 -14.09 -19.94
N THR A 23 -7.58 -15.26 -19.39
CA THR A 23 -7.31 -15.57 -17.99
C THR A 23 -5.80 -15.72 -17.90
N GLY A 24 -5.11 -14.62 -17.59
CA GLY A 24 -3.67 -14.66 -17.35
C GLY A 24 -3.37 -15.72 -16.30
N GLN A 25 -2.53 -16.69 -16.66
CA GLN A 25 -2.10 -17.72 -15.73
C GLN A 25 -1.26 -17.07 -14.63
N GLU A 26 -1.67 -17.25 -13.38
CA GLU A 26 -0.92 -16.76 -12.23
C GLU A 26 0.49 -17.37 -12.19
N LYS A 27 1.51 -16.54 -11.97
CA LYS A 27 2.92 -16.98 -11.89
C LYS A 27 3.40 -17.00 -10.45
N SER A 28 3.80 -18.16 -9.93
CA SER A 28 4.36 -18.28 -8.57
C SER A 28 5.71 -17.57 -8.45
N LEU A 29 5.87 -16.82 -7.36
CA LEU A 29 7.14 -16.27 -6.87
C LEU A 29 7.76 -17.14 -5.76
N GLY A 30 7.05 -18.20 -5.35
CA GLY A 30 7.46 -19.10 -4.29
C GLY A 30 6.79 -18.83 -2.95
N LYS A 31 7.21 -19.61 -1.95
CA LYS A 31 6.63 -19.60 -0.60
C LYS A 31 7.28 -18.54 0.27
N LEU A 32 6.46 -17.85 1.05
CA LEU A 32 6.93 -17.03 2.16
C LEU A 32 7.63 -17.95 3.17
N PRO A 33 8.85 -17.62 3.56
CA PRO A 33 9.56 -18.31 4.63
C PRO A 33 8.99 -17.89 5.98
N THR A 34 8.97 -18.83 6.91
CA THR A 34 8.45 -18.60 8.26
C THR A 34 9.56 -18.07 9.16
N CYS A 35 9.98 -16.81 8.98
CA CYS A 35 11.01 -16.21 9.85
C CYS A 35 10.44 -15.81 11.22
N ALA A 36 9.17 -15.42 11.28
CA ALA A 36 8.49 -15.08 12.53
C ALA A 36 6.96 -15.21 12.41
N HIS A 37 6.29 -15.20 13.56
CA HIS A 37 4.83 -15.03 13.67
C HIS A 37 3.99 -15.99 12.82
N ASN A 38 4.48 -17.21 12.65
CA ASN A 38 3.86 -18.25 11.83
C ASN A 38 3.52 -17.78 10.40
N LEU A 39 4.34 -16.87 9.84
CA LEU A 39 4.15 -16.39 8.47
C LEU A 39 4.24 -17.55 7.48
N GLN A 40 3.18 -17.76 6.71
CA GLN A 40 3.12 -18.76 5.65
C GLN A 40 2.31 -18.21 4.47
N GLY A 41 2.45 -18.86 3.32
CA GLY A 41 1.69 -18.57 2.11
C GLY A 41 2.55 -18.71 0.86
N GLU A 42 1.93 -18.92 -0.28
CA GLU A 42 2.62 -18.89 -1.57
C GLU A 42 2.18 -17.67 -2.37
N VAL A 43 3.15 -16.90 -2.86
CA VAL A 43 2.93 -15.63 -3.54
C VAL A 43 2.85 -15.89 -5.05
N PHE A 44 1.81 -15.36 -5.68
CA PHE A 44 1.56 -15.43 -7.11
C PHE A 44 1.41 -14.03 -7.68
N VAL A 45 1.95 -13.80 -8.88
CA VAL A 45 1.67 -12.60 -9.66
C VAL A 45 0.44 -12.84 -10.51
N LYS A 46 -0.57 -11.98 -10.34
CA LYS A 46 -1.82 -12.01 -11.11
C LYS A 46 -1.72 -11.14 -12.36
N ASN A 47 -1.19 -9.92 -12.20
CA ASN A 47 -0.89 -8.98 -13.27
C ASN A 47 0.19 -7.98 -12.81
N GLU A 48 0.50 -6.99 -13.63
CA GLU A 48 1.52 -5.98 -13.31
C GLU A 48 1.29 -5.22 -12.00
N ARG A 49 0.06 -5.14 -11.47
CA ARG A 49 -0.26 -4.38 -10.25
C ARG A 49 -0.98 -5.18 -9.17
N GLU A 50 -1.14 -6.48 -9.32
CA GLU A 50 -1.82 -7.32 -8.33
C GLU A 50 -1.02 -8.61 -8.10
N ILE A 51 -0.88 -8.95 -6.82
CA ILE A 51 -0.41 -10.26 -6.39
C ILE A 51 -1.47 -10.95 -5.54
N ILE A 52 -1.40 -12.27 -5.49
CA ILE A 52 -2.24 -13.12 -4.64
C ILE A 52 -1.32 -13.92 -3.73
N ILE A 53 -1.63 -13.98 -2.44
CA ILE A 53 -0.97 -14.85 -1.48
C ILE A 53 -1.97 -15.92 -1.06
N LYS A 54 -1.71 -17.17 -1.45
CA LYS A 54 -2.59 -18.30 -1.16
C LYS A 54 -2.16 -19.04 0.09
N GLY A 55 -3.12 -19.42 0.93
CA GLY A 55 -2.85 -20.11 2.19
C GLY A 55 -2.10 -19.22 3.19
N PHE A 56 -2.38 -17.92 3.14
CA PHE A 56 -1.73 -16.94 3.99
C PHE A 56 -2.06 -17.18 5.46
N HIS A 57 -1.01 -17.34 6.28
CA HIS A 57 -1.14 -17.42 7.73
C HIS A 57 -0.22 -16.39 8.37
N TYR A 58 -0.70 -15.78 9.44
CA TYR A 58 0.04 -14.88 10.31
C TYR A 58 -0.67 -14.82 11.66
N ASP A 59 0.08 -14.91 12.77
CA ASP A 59 -0.52 -15.04 14.11
C ASP A 59 -1.01 -13.72 14.74
N GLY A 60 -0.79 -12.58 14.09
CA GLY A 60 -1.19 -11.26 14.60
C GLY A 60 -0.24 -10.67 15.66
N GLY A 61 0.77 -11.42 16.10
CA GLY A 61 1.63 -11.08 17.24
C GLY A 61 2.67 -10.00 16.97
N GLY A 62 2.93 -9.67 15.70
CA GLY A 62 3.83 -8.59 15.32
C GLY A 62 3.23 -7.22 15.68
N PRO A 63 3.86 -6.44 16.56
CA PRO A 63 3.24 -5.24 17.15
C PRO A 63 3.23 -4.04 16.19
N ALA A 64 4.01 -4.12 15.12
CA ALA A 64 4.17 -3.08 14.12
C ALA A 64 4.47 -3.74 12.77
N ALA A 65 3.62 -4.67 12.35
CA ALA A 65 3.80 -5.49 11.15
C ALA A 65 2.97 -4.98 9.96
N TRP A 66 3.57 -4.96 8.77
CA TRP A 66 2.91 -4.57 7.52
C TRP A 66 3.32 -5.49 6.37
N PHE A 67 2.48 -5.53 5.35
CA PHE A 67 2.92 -5.91 4.01
C PHE A 67 3.92 -4.87 3.48
N HIS A 68 5.00 -5.37 2.91
CA HIS A 68 6.17 -4.58 2.57
C HIS A 68 6.73 -5.05 1.23
N ALA A 69 7.19 -4.09 0.43
CA ALA A 69 7.95 -4.38 -0.78
C ALA A 69 9.18 -3.49 -0.89
N MET A 70 10.28 -4.06 -1.33
CA MET A 70 11.49 -3.31 -1.67
C MET A 70 11.47 -2.94 -3.14
N ARG A 71 11.99 -1.76 -3.48
CA ARG A 71 12.14 -1.33 -4.87
C ARG A 71 13.28 -2.09 -5.54
N ARG A 72 13.19 -2.24 -6.86
CA ARG A 72 14.21 -2.87 -7.69
C ARG A 72 15.58 -2.22 -7.50
N GLY A 73 16.62 -3.05 -7.50
CA GLY A 73 18.00 -2.61 -7.34
C GLY A 73 18.41 -2.36 -5.88
N THR A 74 17.56 -2.75 -4.93
CA THR A 74 17.88 -2.73 -3.51
C THR A 74 18.42 -4.09 -3.07
N THR A 75 19.21 -4.12 -2.00
CA THR A 75 19.78 -5.36 -1.46
C THR A 75 18.88 -5.94 -0.38
N GLY A 76 18.04 -6.92 -0.73
CA GLY A 76 17.26 -7.81 0.16
C GLY A 76 16.44 -7.16 1.29
N GLY A 77 15.64 -7.94 2.03
CA GLY A 77 14.45 -7.46 2.75
C GLY A 77 14.57 -6.69 4.08
N ILE A 78 15.62 -5.91 4.35
CA ILE A 78 15.60 -4.93 5.47
C ILE A 78 16.27 -3.61 5.07
N TYR A 79 15.52 -2.55 5.36
CA TYR A 79 15.77 -1.15 5.10
C TYR A 79 17.11 -0.63 5.62
N THR A 80 17.90 0.00 4.75
CA THR A 80 18.94 0.95 5.16
C THR A 80 18.36 2.37 5.09
N SER A 81 18.55 3.15 6.15
CA SER A 81 17.77 4.33 6.54
C SER A 81 18.11 5.59 5.76
N HIS A 82 18.15 5.51 4.44
CA HIS A 82 18.05 6.68 3.57
C HIS A 82 16.97 6.40 2.52
N ASP A 83 16.28 7.46 2.11
CA ASP A 83 14.92 7.47 1.56
C ASP A 83 14.52 6.54 0.41
N SER A 84 13.20 6.33 0.32
CA SER A 84 12.43 5.93 -0.85
C SER A 84 12.60 4.52 -1.39
N TYR A 85 13.39 3.64 -0.78
CA TYR A 85 13.70 2.30 -1.32
C TYR A 85 12.63 1.22 -1.09
N TYR A 86 11.50 1.58 -0.51
CA TYR A 86 10.44 0.62 -0.18
C TYR A 86 9.05 1.23 -0.27
N TYR A 87 8.08 0.33 -0.35
CA TYR A 87 6.66 0.60 -0.20
C TYR A 87 6.14 -0.13 1.04
N THR A 88 5.38 0.60 1.85
CA THR A 88 4.40 -0.05 2.73
C THR A 88 3.17 -0.30 1.88
N LEU A 89 2.69 -1.53 1.85
CA LEU A 89 1.54 -1.91 1.06
C LEU A 89 0.28 -1.86 1.93
N PRO A 90 -0.87 -1.42 1.38
CA PRO A 90 -2.13 -1.63 2.06
C PRO A 90 -2.41 -3.12 2.19
N ASP A 91 -3.19 -3.51 3.19
CA ASP A 91 -3.72 -4.87 3.28
C ASP A 91 -4.80 -5.14 2.21
N ASN A 92 -5.37 -6.35 2.20
CA ASN A 92 -6.44 -6.76 1.29
C ASN A 92 -7.77 -5.99 1.48
N HIS A 93 -7.87 -5.15 2.51
CA HIS A 93 -9.00 -4.24 2.74
C HIS A 93 -8.67 -2.79 2.38
N GLY A 94 -7.48 -2.52 1.83
CA GLY A 94 -7.03 -1.18 1.48
C GLY A 94 -6.49 -0.35 2.66
N SER A 95 -6.32 -0.95 3.84
CA SER A 95 -5.85 -0.26 5.05
C SER A 95 -4.34 -0.11 5.05
N CYS A 96 -3.85 1.09 5.38
CA CYS A 96 -2.42 1.35 5.57
C CYS A 96 -1.95 1.16 7.02
N GLY A 97 -2.84 0.75 7.93
CA GLY A 97 -2.46 0.45 9.31
C GLY A 97 -1.69 -0.87 9.42
N ASN A 98 -0.94 -1.06 10.50
CA ASN A 98 -0.31 -2.36 10.75
C ASN A 98 -1.36 -3.47 10.93
N VAL A 99 -0.97 -4.73 10.78
CA VAL A 99 -1.84 -5.87 11.00
C VAL A 99 -1.71 -6.44 12.43
N HIS A 100 -1.28 -5.63 13.41
CA HIS A 100 -1.19 -6.07 14.79
C HIS A 100 -2.56 -6.47 15.35
N GLY A 101 -2.63 -7.63 16.00
CA GLY A 101 -3.86 -8.19 16.56
C GLY A 101 -4.79 -8.83 15.53
N HIS A 102 -4.47 -8.74 14.24
CA HIS A 102 -5.22 -9.37 13.15
C HIS A 102 -4.50 -10.65 12.76
N SER A 103 -5.07 -11.80 13.14
CA SER A 103 -4.56 -13.12 12.73
C SER A 103 -5.21 -13.56 11.42
N PHE A 104 -4.42 -14.15 10.53
CA PHE A 104 -4.90 -14.74 9.28
C PHE A 104 -4.71 -16.25 9.31
N GLN A 105 -5.71 -17.00 8.85
CA GLN A 105 -5.75 -18.47 8.99
C GLN A 105 -6.05 -19.16 7.65
N GLY A 106 -5.04 -19.26 6.78
CA GLY A 106 -5.13 -19.97 5.51
C GLY A 106 -5.89 -19.22 4.43
N GLU A 107 -5.92 -17.90 4.54
CA GLU A 107 -6.70 -17.02 3.68
C GLU A 107 -6.04 -16.82 2.31
N GLU A 108 -6.82 -16.35 1.35
CA GLU A 108 -6.31 -15.83 0.09
C GLU A 108 -6.31 -14.30 0.17
N ILE A 109 -5.11 -13.70 0.12
CA ILE A 109 -4.92 -12.25 0.23
C ILE A 109 -4.56 -11.71 -1.15
N THR A 110 -5.38 -10.82 -1.68
CA THR A 110 -5.02 -10.05 -2.89
C THR A 110 -4.47 -8.69 -2.46
N LEU A 111 -3.27 -8.36 -2.89
CA LEU A 111 -2.67 -7.04 -2.67
C LEU A 111 -2.56 -6.30 -3.99
N THR A 112 -3.12 -5.09 -4.03
CA THR A 112 -2.90 -4.15 -5.13
C THR A 112 -1.63 -3.35 -4.86
N LEU A 113 -0.76 -3.26 -5.87
CA LEU A 113 0.54 -2.64 -5.78
C LEU A 113 0.47 -1.17 -6.23
N PRO A 114 1.19 -0.26 -5.52
CA PRO A 114 1.27 1.15 -5.91
C PRO A 114 2.10 1.39 -7.19
N VAL A 115 2.90 0.39 -7.60
CA VAL A 115 3.76 0.43 -8.79
C VAL A 115 3.69 -0.91 -9.52
N SER A 116 4.30 -1.00 -10.71
CA SER A 116 4.44 -2.29 -11.38
C SER A 116 5.26 -3.26 -10.53
N ILE A 117 4.86 -4.54 -10.48
CA ILE A 117 5.62 -5.63 -9.88
C ILE A 117 7.07 -5.66 -10.41
N LYS A 118 7.29 -5.26 -11.67
CA LYS A 118 8.62 -5.20 -12.31
C LYS A 118 9.56 -4.13 -11.72
N GLU A 119 9.02 -3.22 -10.92
CA GLU A 119 9.77 -2.19 -10.18
C GLU A 119 10.10 -2.61 -8.75
N LEU A 120 9.75 -3.85 -8.36
CA LEU A 120 9.98 -4.40 -7.04
C LEU A 120 11.12 -5.43 -7.07
N GLU A 121 11.85 -5.50 -5.97
CA GLU A 121 12.90 -6.50 -5.74
C GLU A 121 12.37 -7.66 -4.89
N THR A 122 11.60 -7.35 -3.85
CA THR A 122 11.06 -8.33 -2.91
C THR A 122 9.66 -7.94 -2.45
N ILE A 123 8.86 -8.94 -2.06
CA ILE A 123 7.56 -8.73 -1.41
C ILE A 123 7.45 -9.65 -0.20
N GLY A 124 6.97 -9.12 0.92
CA GLY A 124 6.81 -9.89 2.15
C GLY A 124 6.17 -9.10 3.27
N MET A 125 6.56 -9.45 4.50
CA MET A 125 6.13 -8.75 5.70
C MET A 125 7.30 -8.34 6.58
N LEU A 126 7.20 -7.13 7.12
CA LEU A 126 8.22 -6.54 7.98
C LEU A 126 7.57 -5.93 9.21
N CYS A 127 8.18 -6.18 10.37
CA CYS A 127 7.91 -5.39 11.56
C CYS A 127 8.84 -4.18 11.61
N TYR A 128 8.32 -2.97 11.33
CA TYR A 128 9.15 -1.76 11.37
C TYR A 128 9.52 -1.35 12.80
N GLY A 129 8.65 -1.62 13.78
CA GLY A 129 8.91 -1.27 15.17
C GLY A 129 10.13 -1.99 15.74
N PHE A 130 10.38 -3.23 15.32
CA PHE A 130 11.51 -4.06 15.80
C PHE A 130 12.50 -4.42 14.69
N CYS A 131 12.34 -3.85 13.49
CA CYS A 131 13.21 -4.08 12.35
C CYS A 131 13.42 -5.58 12.08
N HIS A 132 12.31 -6.32 12.13
CA HIS A 132 12.32 -7.76 12.07
C HIS A 132 11.55 -8.22 10.84
N ASN A 133 12.27 -8.86 9.92
CA ASN A 133 11.71 -9.41 8.71
C ASN A 133 11.01 -10.73 9.01
N PHE A 134 9.71 -10.78 8.73
CA PHE A 134 8.90 -11.98 8.98
C PHE A 134 9.02 -12.98 7.83
N GLY A 135 9.45 -12.53 6.66
CA GLY A 135 9.68 -13.33 5.46
C GLY A 135 9.31 -12.56 4.20
N TYR A 136 10.04 -12.82 3.11
CA TYR A 136 9.76 -12.27 1.78
C TYR A 136 10.11 -13.27 0.69
N VAL A 137 9.53 -13.05 -0.49
CA VAL A 137 9.93 -13.67 -1.76
C VAL A 137 10.68 -12.65 -2.61
N ASN A 138 11.57 -13.15 -3.48
CA ASN A 138 12.21 -12.32 -4.50
C ASN A 138 11.27 -12.17 -5.70
N VAL A 139 11.35 -11.02 -6.36
CA VAL A 139 10.67 -10.75 -7.62
C VAL A 139 11.66 -10.99 -8.76
N PRO A 140 11.44 -11.97 -9.65
CA PRO A 140 12.31 -12.18 -10.80
C PRO A 140 12.33 -10.96 -11.72
N HIS A 141 13.50 -10.64 -12.25
CA HIS A 141 13.71 -9.45 -13.06
C HIS A 141 13.19 -9.59 -14.50
N ASP A 142 12.92 -10.82 -14.93
CA ASP A 142 12.46 -11.27 -16.24
C ASP A 142 11.00 -11.76 -16.21
N LEU A 143 10.18 -11.21 -15.31
CA LEU A 143 8.75 -11.50 -15.25
C LEU A 143 8.01 -11.05 -16.51
N ASP A 144 7.54 -12.03 -17.29
CA ASP A 144 6.45 -11.84 -18.25
C ASP A 144 5.10 -11.95 -17.52
N VAL A 145 4.39 -10.83 -17.43
CA VAL A 145 3.15 -10.68 -16.66
C VAL A 145 2.18 -9.80 -17.43
N PRO A 146 0.87 -10.12 -17.43
CA PRO A 146 -0.12 -9.34 -18.17
C PRO A 146 -0.29 -7.95 -17.55
N ALA A 147 -0.66 -6.97 -18.39
CA ALA A 147 -1.02 -5.64 -17.92
C ALA A 147 -2.20 -5.70 -16.94
N ALA A 148 -2.21 -4.79 -15.97
CA ALA A 148 -3.36 -4.63 -15.08
C ALA A 148 -4.59 -4.13 -15.86
N PRO A 149 -5.82 -4.50 -15.46
CA PRO A 149 -7.04 -3.95 -16.03
C PRO A 149 -7.06 -2.42 -15.96
N ALA A 150 -7.56 -1.77 -17.00
CA ALA A 150 -7.60 -0.30 -17.08
C ALA A 150 -8.54 0.34 -16.04
N ASP A 151 -9.49 -0.42 -15.52
CA ASP A 151 -10.45 -0.04 -14.47
C ASP A 151 -9.96 -0.38 -13.06
N LEU A 152 -8.76 -0.97 -12.91
CA LEU A 152 -8.17 -1.21 -11.60
C LEU A 152 -7.89 0.14 -10.92
N PRO A 153 -8.45 0.40 -9.72
CA PRO A 153 -8.28 1.67 -9.05
C PRO A 153 -6.81 1.92 -8.70
N GLU A 154 -6.40 3.19 -8.70
CA GLU A 154 -5.09 3.55 -8.20
C GLU A 154 -4.96 3.16 -6.72
N THR A 155 -3.96 2.34 -6.44
CA THR A 155 -3.60 2.00 -5.06
C THR A 155 -3.06 3.23 -4.35
N LYS A 156 -3.60 3.50 -3.16
CA LYS A 156 -3.03 4.46 -2.23
C LYS A 156 -1.59 4.06 -1.86
N VAL A 157 -0.65 5.01 -2.00
CA VAL A 157 0.69 4.86 -1.44
C VAL A 157 0.60 5.05 0.08
N CYS A 158 0.88 4.00 0.85
CA CYS A 158 0.79 4.11 2.30
C CYS A 158 1.94 4.96 2.88
N PRO A 159 1.66 5.78 3.91
CA PRO A 159 2.69 6.49 4.64
C PRO A 159 3.72 5.52 5.19
N ARG A 160 4.98 5.95 5.20
CA ARG A 160 6.07 5.19 5.78
C ARG A 160 5.95 5.20 7.31
N PRO A 161 5.94 4.04 7.98
CA PRO A 161 5.99 4.01 9.44
C PRO A 161 7.30 4.64 9.94
N SER A 162 7.20 5.58 10.87
CA SER A 162 8.35 6.28 11.45
C SER A 162 8.59 5.78 12.88
N TYR A 163 9.65 5.01 13.07
CA TYR A 163 10.10 4.50 14.37
C TYR A 163 11.50 5.00 14.69
N GLN A 164 11.75 5.27 15.97
CA GLN A 164 13.03 5.75 16.48
C GLN A 164 13.60 4.75 17.51
N PRO A 165 14.85 4.29 17.38
CA PRO A 165 15.78 4.60 16.30
C PRO A 165 15.36 3.97 14.96
N PRO A 166 15.78 4.53 13.81
CA PRO A 166 15.51 3.92 12.51
C PRO A 166 16.19 2.54 12.42
N CYS A 167 15.69 1.68 11.53
CA CYS A 167 16.14 0.29 11.50
C CYS A 167 17.63 0.04 11.29
N THR A 168 18.34 0.95 10.62
CA THR A 168 19.81 0.87 10.51
C THR A 168 20.55 0.99 11.84
N ALA A 169 19.96 1.73 12.78
CA ALA A 169 20.50 2.00 14.10
C ALA A 169 19.91 1.06 15.15
N ALA A 170 18.71 0.51 14.91
CA ALA A 170 18.03 -0.40 15.83
C ALA A 170 18.53 -1.87 15.76
N GLY A 171 19.28 -2.25 14.72
CA GLY A 171 19.74 -3.64 14.53
C GLY A 171 18.73 -4.54 13.80
N GLY A 172 19.08 -5.82 13.65
CA GLY A 172 18.48 -6.79 12.72
C GLY A 172 19.47 -7.18 11.62
N SER A 173 19.45 -8.42 11.12
CA SER A 173 20.41 -8.79 10.05
C SER A 173 20.19 -7.90 8.85
N ARG A 174 21.26 -7.24 8.40
CA ARG A 174 21.27 -6.63 7.08
C ARG A 174 21.13 -7.76 6.05
N PRO A 175 20.32 -7.57 5.01
CA PRO A 175 20.27 -8.51 3.91
C PRO A 175 21.66 -8.63 3.29
N THR A 176 22.09 -9.86 3.03
CA THR A 176 23.34 -10.10 2.31
C THR A 176 23.08 -10.07 0.81
N ASN A 177 24.12 -9.79 0.03
CA ASN A 177 24.07 -9.93 -1.43
C ASN A 177 23.94 -11.40 -1.89
N GLU A 178 23.96 -12.35 -0.95
CA GLU A 178 23.85 -13.79 -1.21
C GLU A 178 22.41 -14.23 -1.48
N GLY A 179 21.44 -13.32 -1.32
CA GLY A 179 20.03 -13.58 -1.61
C GLY A 179 19.36 -14.47 -0.56
N GLY A 180 18.04 -14.64 -0.72
CA GLY A 180 17.20 -15.38 0.22
C GLY A 180 16.57 -14.49 1.29
N PRO A 181 15.59 -14.99 2.03
CA PRO A 181 14.73 -14.17 2.88
C PRO A 181 15.39 -13.60 4.12
N ASN A 182 16.68 -13.87 4.38
CA ASN A 182 17.44 -13.32 5.51
C ASN A 182 16.63 -13.27 6.82
N CYS A 183 16.24 -14.44 7.37
CA CYS A 183 15.56 -14.57 8.68
C CYS A 183 16.50 -14.18 9.83
N GLY A 184 16.89 -12.91 9.86
CA GLY A 184 17.83 -12.34 10.81
C GLY A 184 17.25 -12.23 12.22
N PRO A 185 18.10 -11.91 13.21
CA PRO A 185 17.65 -11.62 14.55
C PRO A 185 16.73 -10.39 14.55
N VAL A 186 15.92 -10.29 15.61
CA VAL A 186 15.08 -9.13 15.91
C VAL A 186 15.99 -7.95 16.29
N GLY A 187 15.67 -6.75 15.80
CA GLY A 187 16.31 -5.50 16.25
C GLY A 187 15.84 -5.09 17.65
N ALA A 188 16.53 -4.12 18.24
CA ALA A 188 16.26 -3.62 19.59
C ALA A 188 14.95 -2.84 19.72
N GLY A 189 14.43 -2.29 18.60
CA GLY A 189 13.23 -1.46 18.58
C GLY A 189 13.35 -0.14 19.36
N PRO A 190 12.25 0.62 19.51
CA PRO A 190 12.22 1.85 20.31
C PRO A 190 12.34 1.56 21.81
N SER A 191 12.97 2.46 22.55
CA SER A 191 12.92 2.46 24.01
C SER A 191 11.57 2.98 24.50
N GLY A 192 10.59 2.08 24.69
CA GLY A 192 9.25 2.43 25.19
C GLY A 192 8.12 1.77 24.39
N PRO A 193 6.86 2.01 24.78
CA PRO A 193 5.71 1.51 24.02
C PRO A 193 5.70 2.09 22.60
N LEU A 194 5.27 1.28 21.64
CA LEU A 194 5.09 1.74 20.27
C LEU A 194 4.01 2.82 20.22
N PRO A 195 4.15 3.85 19.36
CA PRO A 195 3.10 4.84 19.15
C PRO A 195 1.78 4.15 18.77
N ASP A 196 0.71 4.49 19.50
CA ASP A 196 -0.62 3.93 19.29
C ASP A 196 -1.15 4.32 17.91
N ARG A 197 -1.78 3.35 17.25
CA ARG A 197 -2.29 3.37 15.86
C ARG A 197 -3.43 4.39 15.66
N SER A 198 -3.93 4.99 16.73
CA SER A 198 -5.19 5.74 16.79
C SER A 198 -5.08 7.23 16.42
N THR A 199 -3.88 7.79 16.25
CA THR A 199 -3.75 9.18 15.80
C THR A 199 -3.53 9.23 14.29
N PRO A 200 -4.52 9.67 13.48
CA PRO A 200 -4.18 10.21 12.17
C PRO A 200 -3.12 11.30 12.38
N LEU A 201 -2.25 11.52 11.39
CA LEU A 201 -1.37 12.68 11.33
C LEU A 201 -2.23 13.94 11.50
N LEU A 202 -2.44 14.37 12.75
CA LEU A 202 -3.19 15.56 13.12
C LEU A 202 -2.25 16.74 13.05
N LEU A 203 -1.53 16.84 11.94
CA LEU A 203 -0.60 17.90 11.64
C LEU A 203 -0.83 18.34 10.19
N GLU A 204 -2.05 18.80 9.91
CA GLU A 204 -2.34 19.74 8.82
C GLU A 204 -3.74 20.40 8.89
N VAL A 205 -4.48 20.29 10.00
CA VAL A 205 -5.76 21.02 10.17
C VAL A 205 -5.60 22.34 10.94
N LEU A 206 -4.50 22.54 11.67
CA LEU A 206 -4.26 23.80 12.40
C LEU A 206 -3.67 24.94 11.53
N GLY A 207 -3.50 24.73 10.22
CA GLY A 207 -2.89 25.70 9.31
C GLY A 207 -3.85 26.50 8.42
N VAL A 208 -5.13 26.12 8.34
CA VAL A 208 -6.08 26.74 7.38
C VAL A 208 -7.15 27.60 8.06
N GLU A 209 -7.50 27.33 9.33
CA GLU A 209 -8.53 28.11 10.02
C GLU A 209 -8.06 29.48 10.52
N VAL A 210 -6.75 29.76 10.57
CA VAL A 210 -6.26 31.08 10.99
C VAL A 210 -6.30 32.10 9.85
N LEU A 211 -6.30 31.68 8.58
CA LEU A 211 -6.37 32.63 7.46
C LEU A 211 -7.77 33.19 7.20
N LEU A 212 -8.83 32.45 7.57
CA LEU A 212 -10.20 32.90 7.31
C LEU A 212 -10.65 34.03 8.25
N ALA A 213 -10.04 34.14 9.44
CA ALA A 213 -10.33 35.21 10.39
C ALA A 213 -9.73 36.57 9.98
N ALA A 214 -8.67 36.59 9.17
CA ALA A 214 -8.01 37.83 8.74
C ALA A 214 -8.73 38.54 7.58
N VAL A 215 -9.58 37.83 6.81
CA VAL A 215 -10.26 38.40 5.63
C VAL A 215 -11.60 39.06 5.96
N LEU A 216 -12.16 38.83 7.16
CA LEU A 216 -13.48 39.36 7.53
C LEU A 216 -13.45 40.67 8.35
N VAL A 217 -12.27 41.22 8.67
CA VAL A 217 -12.17 42.47 9.45
C VAL A 217 -12.11 43.75 8.58
N GLU A 218 -11.93 43.64 7.26
CA GLU A 218 -11.81 44.83 6.39
C GLU A 218 -13.13 45.34 5.76
N LYS A 219 -14.30 44.76 6.09
CA LYS A 219 -15.57 45.10 5.39
C LYS A 219 -16.62 45.92 6.16
N GLU A 220 -16.31 46.49 7.33
CA GLU A 220 -17.27 47.33 8.07
C GLU A 220 -16.81 48.79 8.32
N VAL A 221 -16.07 49.41 7.39
CA VAL A 221 -15.78 50.85 7.47
C VAL A 221 -16.10 51.56 6.16
N VAL A 222 -17.33 51.45 5.65
CA VAL A 222 -17.91 52.45 4.71
C VAL A 222 -19.42 52.52 4.90
N SER A 223 -19.90 53.32 5.85
CA SER A 223 -21.07 54.21 5.71
C SER A 223 -21.46 54.76 7.08
N GLY A 224 -21.06 56.00 7.36
CA GLY A 224 -21.41 56.70 8.60
C GLY A 224 -21.04 58.16 8.48
N LEU A 225 -21.67 58.84 7.52
CA LEU A 225 -21.74 60.29 7.52
C LEU A 225 -22.61 60.75 8.70
N GLU A 226 -22.11 61.76 9.39
CA GLU A 226 -22.80 62.83 10.15
C GLU A 226 -22.45 62.94 11.64
N THR A 227 -21.76 64.06 11.92
CA THR A 227 -21.84 64.90 13.14
C THR A 227 -21.64 64.24 14.51
N CYS A 228 -20.53 64.54 15.18
CA CYS A 228 -20.53 65.69 16.09
C CYS A 228 -19.11 66.04 16.56
N CYS A 229 -18.79 67.33 16.50
CA CYS A 229 -17.67 67.96 17.17
C CYS A 229 -17.71 67.75 18.70
N LEU A 230 -16.61 68.19 19.33
CA LEU A 230 -16.40 68.56 20.75
C LEU A 230 -15.43 67.59 21.46
N VAL A 231 -14.16 68.01 21.67
CA VAL A 231 -13.64 68.64 22.93
C VAL A 231 -13.39 67.52 23.97
N TRP A 232 -12.20 67.25 24.53
CA TRP A 232 -11.08 68.08 24.96
C TRP A 232 -9.79 67.24 25.14
N SER A 233 -8.67 67.94 25.16
CA SER A 233 -7.31 67.51 25.50
C SER A 233 -7.07 67.34 27.00
N SER A 234 -6.05 66.50 27.33
CA SER A 234 -5.26 66.44 28.60
C SER A 234 -6.03 66.06 29.87
N TRP A 235 -5.61 65.07 30.66
CA TRP A 235 -4.31 64.84 31.30
C TRP A 235 -3.98 63.35 31.45
#